data_AF-A0A7X5E936-F1
#
_entry.id   AF-A0A7X5E936-F1
#
_cell.length_a   1.000
_cell.length_b   1.000
_cell.length_c   1.000
_cell.angle_alpha   90.00
_cell.angle_beta   90.00
_cell.angle_gamma   90.00
#
_symmetry.space_group_name_H-M   'P 1'
#
loop_
_entity.id
_entity.type
_entity.pdbx_description
1 polymer ?
#
loop_
_entity_poly.entity_id
_entity_poly.type
_entity_poly.pdbx_seq_one_letter_code
_entity_poly.pdbx_strand_id
1 'polypeptide(L)'
;MRRVLVFHFERGILWGEEALVLTFGPISVLPGYQRQGIGKMLLEYSLRKAGEMGYQAVIIFGNPANYMGRGFKSCKKYNVCAADGSYPSAMLVKELAEGLLDGRKWFYQESPVFEFEGSEAEKFEETFEPMEKGFSPSQEEFYIHSHSVIKG
;
A
#
# COMPACT_ATOMS: atom_id res chain seq x y z
N MET A 1 18.82 -13.39 8.66
CA MET A 1 17.43 -13.14 9.16
C MET A 1 17.28 -11.72 9.71
N ARG A 2 16.99 -10.71 8.87
CA ARG A 2 16.48 -9.40 9.28
C ARG A 2 15.70 -8.81 8.11
N ARG A 3 14.41 -8.56 8.26
CA ARG A 3 13.71 -7.62 7.37
C ARG A 3 12.97 -6.62 8.25
N VAL A 4 13.42 -5.39 8.07
CA VAL A 4 13.06 -4.17 8.79
C VAL A 4 11.56 -3.93 8.64
N LEU A 5 10.92 -3.52 9.72
CA LEU A 5 9.62 -2.88 9.61
C LEU A 5 9.86 -1.50 8.98
N VAL A 6 9.75 -1.39 7.66
CA VAL A 6 9.88 -0.12 6.96
C VAL A 6 8.47 0.44 6.79
N PHE A 7 8.13 1.44 7.59
CA PHE A 7 7.05 2.34 7.23
C PHE A 7 7.65 3.43 6.37
N HIS A 8 7.40 3.35 5.07
CA HIS A 8 7.54 4.49 4.20
C HIS A 8 6.25 5.32 4.26
N PHE A 9 6.36 6.64 4.31
CA PHE A 9 5.24 7.57 4.33
C PHE A 9 5.49 8.61 3.26
N GLU A 10 4.67 8.65 2.23
CA GLU A 10 4.85 9.60 1.13
C GLU A 10 3.57 10.33 0.80
N ARG A 11 3.70 11.61 0.44
CA ARG A 11 2.57 12.42 -0.02
C ARG A 11 2.19 12.00 -1.43
N GLY A 12 0.98 11.46 -1.59
CA GLY A 12 0.34 11.40 -2.91
C GLY A 12 -0.39 12.69 -3.22
N ILE A 13 -0.57 13.00 -4.50
CA ILE A 13 -1.36 14.12 -5.00
C ILE A 13 -2.58 13.56 -5.73
N LEU A 14 -3.75 14.16 -5.50
CA LEU A 14 -4.95 13.91 -6.29
C LEU A 14 -5.31 15.17 -7.09
N TRP A 15 -5.40 15.08 -8.43
CA TRP A 15 -5.50 16.24 -9.32
C TRP A 15 -6.89 16.90 -9.34
N GLY A 16 -7.02 18.08 -8.72
CA GLY A 16 -8.22 18.95 -8.75
C GLY A 16 -8.35 19.85 -7.51
N GLU A 17 -7.95 19.32 -6.35
CA GLU A 17 -7.67 19.98 -5.07
C GLU A 17 -6.60 19.10 -4.39
N GLU A 18 -5.55 19.66 -3.78
CA GLU A 18 -4.51 18.84 -3.16
C GLU A 18 -5.04 18.15 -1.89
N ALA A 19 -5.31 16.84 -1.98
CA ALA A 19 -5.56 16.01 -0.81
C ALA A 19 -4.24 15.44 -0.29
N LEU A 20 -3.97 15.60 1.00
CA LEU A 20 -2.80 15.00 1.65
C LEU A 20 -3.06 13.51 1.90
N VAL A 21 -2.59 12.66 1.00
CA VAL A 21 -2.69 11.20 1.14
C VAL A 21 -1.34 10.57 1.45
N LEU A 22 -1.37 9.38 2.05
CA LEU A 22 -0.19 8.56 2.33
C LEU A 22 -0.23 7.23 1.59
N THR A 23 0.95 6.70 1.27
CA THR A 23 1.15 5.27 1.04
C THR A 23 2.11 4.70 2.08
N PHE A 24 2.09 3.38 2.26
CA PHE A 24 3.06 2.68 3.08
C PHE A 24 3.42 1.31 2.51
N GLY A 25 4.62 0.87 2.84
CA GLY A 25 5.06 -0.51 2.63
C GLY A 25 6.59 -0.61 2.66
N PRO A 26 7.12 -1.84 2.81
CA PRO A 26 6.40 -3.07 3.17
C PRO A 26 6.14 -3.19 4.69
N ILE A 27 4.98 -3.72 5.09
CA ILE A 27 4.76 -4.17 6.47
C ILE A 27 5.27 -5.61 6.62
N SER A 28 6.23 -5.80 7.52
CA SER A 28 6.86 -7.11 7.76
C SER A 28 6.92 -7.46 9.24
N VAL A 29 6.62 -8.72 9.56
CA VAL A 29 6.76 -9.28 10.91
C VAL A 29 7.69 -10.49 10.85
N LEU A 30 8.67 -10.53 11.75
CA LEU A 30 9.61 -11.64 11.85
C LEU A 30 8.86 -12.98 12.01
N PRO A 31 9.27 -14.07 11.33
CA PRO A 31 8.57 -15.35 11.32
C PRO A 31 8.14 -15.87 12.70
N GLY A 32 9.04 -15.83 13.69
CA GLY A 32 8.73 -16.27 15.07
C GLY A 32 7.68 -15.44 15.82
N TYR A 33 7.31 -14.28 15.26
CA TYR A 33 6.34 -13.33 15.82
C TYR A 33 5.07 -13.20 14.95
N GLN A 34 4.98 -13.95 13.85
CA GLN A 34 3.80 -13.95 12.99
C GLN A 34 2.60 -14.60 13.68
N ARG A 35 1.39 -14.27 13.19
CA ARG A 35 0.09 -14.75 13.72
C ARG A 35 -0.18 -14.41 15.20
N GLN A 36 0.57 -13.48 15.78
CA GLN A 36 0.34 -12.94 17.13
C GLN A 36 -0.38 -11.58 17.12
N GLY A 37 -0.91 -11.16 15.97
CA GLY A 37 -1.57 -9.85 15.84
C GLY A 37 -0.65 -8.65 15.68
N ILE A 38 0.68 -8.83 15.71
CA ILE A 38 1.66 -7.72 15.62
C ILE A 38 1.48 -6.89 14.34
N GLY A 39 1.35 -7.53 13.17
CA GLY A 39 1.15 -6.79 11.91
C GLY A 39 -0.11 -5.94 11.91
N LYS A 40 -1.17 -6.41 12.60
CA LYS A 40 -2.40 -5.64 12.81
C LYS A 40 -2.15 -4.43 13.71
N MET A 41 -1.47 -4.63 14.83
CA MET A 41 -1.16 -3.55 15.78
C MET A 41 -0.31 -2.46 15.11
N LEU A 42 0.67 -2.88 14.31
CA LEU A 42 1.53 -1.99 13.53
C LEU A 42 0.72 -1.16 12.52
N LEU A 43 -0.17 -1.80 11.76
CA LEU A 43 -1.07 -1.11 10.84
C LEU A 43 -1.97 -0.10 11.56
N GLU A 44 -2.64 -0.52 12.64
CA GLU A 44 -3.57 0.33 13.39
C GLU A 44 -2.87 1.53 14.03
N TYR A 45 -1.69 1.31 14.61
CA TYR A 45 -0.86 2.38 15.17
C TYR A 45 -0.48 3.41 14.09
N SER A 46 -0.03 2.94 12.92
CA SER A 46 0.40 3.82 11.82
C SER A 46 -0.76 4.61 11.22
N LEU A 47 -1.93 3.99 11.03
CA LEU A 47 -3.13 4.68 10.55
C LEU A 47 -3.57 5.79 11.51
N ARG A 48 -3.52 5.53 12.82
CA ARG A 48 -3.83 6.55 13.84
C ARG A 48 -2.82 7.70 13.78
N LYS A 49 -1.52 7.40 13.68
CA LYS A 49 -0.47 8.43 13.57
C LYS A 49 -0.59 9.26 12.30
N ALA A 50 -0.92 8.64 11.17
CA ALA A 50 -1.20 9.34 9.93
C ALA A 50 -2.35 10.36 10.09
N GLY A 51 -3.45 9.96 10.74
CA GLY A 51 -4.56 10.88 11.04
C GLY A 51 -4.13 12.04 11.95
N GLU A 52 -3.36 11.76 13.01
CA GLU A 52 -2.81 12.78 13.92
C GLU A 52 -1.87 13.78 13.22
N MET A 53 -1.22 13.37 12.13
CA MET A 53 -0.33 14.22 11.32
C MET A 53 -1.09 15.02 10.25
N GLY A 54 -2.42 14.89 10.15
CA GLY A 54 -3.25 15.64 9.22
C GLY A 54 -3.41 15.01 7.84
N TYR A 55 -2.97 13.77 7.63
CA TYR A 55 -3.25 13.06 6.39
C TYR A 55 -4.73 12.64 6.33
N GLN A 56 -5.31 12.76 5.14
CA GLN A 56 -6.75 12.64 4.92
C GLN A 56 -7.15 11.25 4.43
N ALA A 57 -6.26 10.53 3.75
CA ALA A 57 -6.46 9.14 3.35
C ALA A 57 -5.14 8.39 3.21
N VAL A 58 -5.25 7.06 3.16
CA VAL A 58 -4.15 6.15 2.85
C VAL A 58 -4.51 5.35 1.61
N ILE A 59 -3.61 5.33 0.63
CA ILE A 59 -3.70 4.56 -0.60
C ILE A 59 -2.53 3.59 -0.64
N ILE A 60 -2.78 2.32 -0.93
CA ILE A 60 -1.75 1.28 -1.01
C ILE A 60 -1.98 0.36 -2.20
N PHE A 61 -0.92 -0.33 -2.60
CA PHE A 61 -1.00 -1.52 -3.44
C PHE A 61 -0.76 -2.77 -2.59
N GLY A 62 -1.75 -3.64 -2.50
CA GLY A 62 -1.67 -4.81 -1.63
C GLY A 62 -2.78 -5.82 -1.87
N ASN A 63 -2.61 -7.02 -1.30
CA ASN A 63 -3.64 -8.05 -1.33
C ASN A 63 -4.86 -7.62 -0.46
N PRO A 64 -6.08 -7.51 -1.03
CA PRO A 64 -7.28 -7.10 -0.29
C PRO A 64 -7.55 -7.89 1.00
N ALA A 65 -7.23 -9.20 1.02
CA ALA A 65 -7.46 -10.07 2.17
C ALA A 65 -6.75 -9.56 3.43
N ASN A 66 -5.61 -8.86 3.29
CA ASN A 66 -4.83 -8.35 4.41
C ASN A 66 -5.39 -7.06 5.02
N TYR A 67 -6.17 -6.29 4.25
CA TYR A 67 -6.48 -4.90 4.60
C TYR A 67 -7.98 -4.62 4.77
N MET A 68 -8.87 -5.39 4.12
CA MET A 68 -10.32 -5.16 4.16
C MET A 68 -10.87 -5.13 5.60
N GLY A 69 -10.35 -5.99 6.48
CA GLY A 69 -10.76 -6.06 7.88
C GLY A 69 -10.39 -4.82 8.72
N ARG A 70 -9.70 -3.82 8.16
CA ARG A 70 -9.33 -2.55 8.84
C ARG A 70 -9.89 -1.33 8.10
N GLY A 71 -10.89 -1.56 7.24
CA GLY A 71 -11.62 -0.51 6.55
C GLY A 71 -10.98 -0.02 5.26
N PHE A 72 -9.95 -0.71 4.75
CA PHE A 72 -9.53 -0.50 3.36
C PHE A 72 -10.61 -1.02 2.41
N LYS A 73 -10.75 -0.34 1.28
CA LYS A 73 -11.72 -0.62 0.23
C LYS A 73 -11.04 -0.47 -1.12
N SER A 74 -11.65 -1.05 -2.16
CA SER A 74 -11.17 -0.83 -3.54
C SER A 74 -11.27 0.64 -3.92
N CYS A 75 -10.20 1.19 -4.51
CA CYS A 75 -10.17 2.55 -5.02
C CYS A 75 -11.25 2.81 -6.09
N LYS A 76 -11.66 1.78 -6.85
CA LYS A 76 -12.76 1.88 -7.82
C LYS A 76 -14.07 2.34 -7.20
N LYS A 77 -14.37 1.91 -5.97
CA LYS A 77 -15.61 2.29 -5.26
C LYS A 77 -15.66 3.78 -4.91
N TYR A 78 -14.50 4.43 -4.87
CA TYR A 78 -14.33 5.83 -4.51
C TYR A 78 -13.87 6.69 -5.69
N ASN A 79 -13.92 6.16 -6.92
CA ASN A 79 -13.52 6.87 -8.13
C ASN A 79 -12.06 7.39 -8.09
N VAL A 80 -11.19 6.70 -7.35
CA VAL A 80 -9.75 6.93 -7.28
C VAL A 80 -9.08 5.98 -8.27
N CYS A 81 -8.46 6.51 -9.32
CA CYS A 81 -7.70 5.74 -10.31
C CYS A 81 -6.20 5.93 -10.17
N ALA A 82 -5.42 5.03 -10.74
CA ALA A 82 -3.98 5.25 -10.93
C ALA A 82 -3.74 6.38 -11.95
N ALA A 83 -2.48 6.81 -12.08
CA ALA A 83 -2.09 7.91 -12.97
C ALA A 83 -2.49 7.67 -14.45
N ASP A 84 -2.49 6.41 -14.89
CA ASP A 84 -2.91 5.99 -16.24
C ASP A 84 -4.44 5.89 -16.41
N GLY A 85 -5.22 6.23 -15.37
CA GLY A 85 -6.66 6.16 -15.35
C GLY A 85 -7.24 4.77 -15.07
N SER A 86 -6.40 3.75 -14.87
CA SER A 86 -6.84 2.39 -14.54
C SER A 86 -7.28 2.26 -13.08
N TYR A 87 -7.97 1.16 -12.78
CA TYR A 87 -8.37 0.78 -11.41
C TYR A 87 -7.77 -0.57 -11.05
N PRO A 88 -6.48 -0.65 -10.68
CA PRO A 88 -5.84 -1.90 -10.32
C PRO A 88 -6.57 -2.56 -9.14
N SER A 89 -6.78 -3.86 -9.21
CA SER A 89 -7.55 -4.58 -8.18
C SER A 89 -6.82 -4.63 -6.83
N ALA A 90 -5.49 -4.54 -6.86
CA ALA A 90 -4.63 -4.41 -5.70
C ALA A 90 -4.59 -2.98 -5.10
N MET A 91 -5.15 -1.98 -5.77
CA MET A 91 -5.13 -0.59 -5.29
C MET A 91 -6.29 -0.35 -4.31
N LEU A 92 -5.92 -0.07 -3.06
CA LEU A 92 -6.85 0.05 -1.95
C LEU A 92 -6.73 1.43 -1.30
N VAL A 93 -7.86 1.94 -0.82
CA VAL A 93 -7.94 3.22 -0.11
C VAL A 93 -8.62 3.05 1.24
N LYS A 94 -8.16 3.82 2.22
CA LYS A 94 -8.82 4.03 3.50
C LYS A 94 -8.84 5.52 3.80
N GLU A 95 -10.03 6.09 3.95
CA GLU A 95 -10.19 7.45 4.48
C GLU A 95 -9.74 7.52 5.94
N LEU A 96 -9.03 8.59 6.28
CA LEU A 96 -8.67 8.98 7.64
C LEU A 96 -9.48 10.20 8.09
N ALA A 97 -9.83 11.09 7.16
CA ALA A 97 -10.83 12.14 7.31
C ALA A 97 -12.09 11.75 6.53
N GLU A 98 -13.22 11.70 7.21
CA GLU A 98 -14.50 11.31 6.60
C GLU A 98 -14.95 12.32 5.55
N GLY A 99 -15.44 11.82 4.41
CA GLY A 99 -16.02 12.66 3.36
C GLY A 99 -15.00 13.28 2.39
N LEU A 100 -13.73 12.87 2.45
CA LEU A 100 -12.74 13.27 1.43
C LEU A 100 -13.11 12.71 0.05
N LEU A 101 -13.52 11.44 0.02
CA LEU A 101 -13.83 10.70 -1.19
C LEU A 101 -15.33 10.77 -1.48
N ASP A 102 -15.80 11.97 -1.80
CA ASP A 102 -17.21 12.32 -2.05
C ASP A 102 -17.78 11.83 -3.40
N GLY A 103 -17.06 10.96 -4.11
CA GLY A 103 -17.44 10.41 -5.42
C GLY A 103 -16.86 11.15 -6.61
N ARG A 104 -16.22 12.32 -6.42
CA ARG A 104 -15.44 12.97 -7.49
C ARG A 104 -14.31 12.06 -7.97
N LYS A 105 -13.88 12.25 -9.22
CA LYS A 105 -12.78 11.47 -9.78
C LYS A 105 -11.45 11.98 -9.26
N TRP A 106 -10.62 11.07 -8.78
CA TRP A 106 -9.30 11.35 -8.25
C TRP A 106 -8.25 10.52 -8.99
N PHE A 107 -7.08 11.10 -9.22
CA PHE A 107 -5.93 10.42 -9.82
C PHE A 107 -4.82 10.33 -8.81
N TYR A 108 -4.48 9.13 -8.37
CA TYR A 108 -3.34 8.90 -7.50
C TYR A 108 -2.04 8.93 -8.30
N GLN A 109 -1.14 9.80 -7.88
CA GLN A 109 0.22 9.87 -8.37
C GLN A 109 1.18 9.34 -7.29
N GLU A 110 2.00 8.35 -7.66
CA GLU A 110 3.06 7.85 -6.79
C GLU A 110 4.19 8.87 -6.64
N SER A 111 4.86 8.81 -5.49
CA SER A 111 6.05 9.62 -5.25
C SER A 111 7.19 9.17 -6.18
N PRO A 112 7.97 10.08 -6.77
CA PRO A 112 9.13 9.74 -7.61
C PRO A 112 10.17 8.86 -6.92
N VAL A 113 10.15 8.75 -5.58
CA VAL A 113 11.02 7.83 -4.83
C VAL A 113 10.77 6.35 -5.15
N PHE A 114 9.61 6.02 -5.73
CA PHE A 114 9.32 4.69 -6.25
C PHE A 114 9.88 4.44 -7.65
N GLU A 115 10.41 5.47 -8.31
CA GLU A 115 11.14 5.34 -9.58
C GLU A 115 12.59 4.96 -9.28
N PHE A 116 12.90 3.68 -9.37
CA PHE A 116 14.26 3.16 -9.23
C PHE A 116 14.57 2.14 -10.32
N GLU A 117 15.85 1.97 -10.65
CA GLU A 117 16.27 0.95 -11.59
C GLU A 117 16.34 -0.41 -10.90
N GLY A 118 15.79 -1.45 -11.54
CA GLY A 118 15.83 -2.82 -11.00
C GLY A 118 17.26 -3.28 -10.68
N SER A 119 18.25 -2.84 -11.45
CA SER A 119 19.66 -3.20 -11.23
C SER A 119 20.24 -2.65 -9.92
N GLU A 120 19.75 -1.51 -9.43
CA GLU A 120 20.18 -0.94 -8.14
C GLU A 120 19.58 -1.73 -6.98
N ALA A 121 18.32 -2.13 -7.10
CA ALA A 121 17.66 -2.97 -6.12
C ALA A 121 18.34 -4.34 -6.00
N GLU A 122 18.72 -4.96 -7.12
CA GLU A 122 19.47 -6.23 -7.16
C GLU A 122 20.82 -6.11 -6.44
N LYS A 123 21.61 -5.06 -6.73
CA LYS A 123 22.89 -4.80 -6.04
C LYS A 123 22.70 -4.58 -4.54
N PHE A 124 21.64 -3.90 -4.14
CA PHE A 124 21.31 -3.71 -2.74
C PHE A 124 20.95 -5.05 -2.07
N GLU A 125 20.19 -5.92 -2.75
CA GLU A 125 19.87 -7.26 -2.25
C GLU A 125 21.12 -8.14 -2.04
N GLU A 126 22.15 -8.00 -2.88
CA GLU A 126 23.43 -8.71 -2.73
C GLU A 126 24.19 -8.35 -1.44
N THR A 127 23.86 -7.22 -0.81
CA THR A 127 24.48 -6.82 0.48
C THR A 127 23.96 -7.61 1.68
N PHE A 128 22.88 -8.39 1.52
CA PHE A 128 22.29 -9.20 2.59
C PHE A 128 22.80 -10.65 2.56
N GLU A 129 22.68 -11.35 3.70
CA GLU A 129 22.88 -12.80 3.74
C GLU A 129 21.95 -13.49 2.73
N PRO A 130 22.47 -14.39 1.87
CA PRO A 130 21.64 -15.13 0.91
C PRO A 130 20.50 -15.88 1.60
N MET A 131 19.30 -15.79 1.01
CA MET A 131 18.11 -16.50 1.49
C MET A 131 17.59 -17.44 0.41
N GLU A 132 17.18 -18.64 0.81
CA GLU A 132 16.48 -19.56 -0.09
C GLU A 132 15.12 -18.97 -0.50
N LYS A 133 14.85 -18.92 -1.80
CA LYS A 133 13.57 -18.41 -2.32
C LYS A 133 12.46 -19.40 -1.98
N GLY A 134 11.52 -18.97 -1.14
CA GLY A 134 10.33 -19.74 -0.80
C GLY A 134 9.11 -19.39 -1.65
N PHE A 135 8.15 -20.32 -1.70
CA PHE A 135 6.81 -20.11 -2.27
C PHE A 135 5.71 -20.24 -1.21
N SER A 136 4.66 -19.44 -1.36
CA SER A 136 3.43 -19.45 -0.59
C SER A 136 2.25 -19.13 -1.50
N PRO A 137 1.04 -19.70 -1.27
CA PRO A 137 -0.15 -19.39 -2.06
C PRO A 137 -0.50 -17.90 -2.11
N SER A 138 -0.15 -17.14 -1.07
CA SER A 138 -0.36 -15.68 -1.04
C SER A 138 0.43 -14.91 -2.10
N GLN A 139 1.55 -15.46 -2.59
CA GLN A 139 2.30 -14.85 -3.69
C GLN A 139 1.51 -14.98 -5.00
N GLU A 140 0.88 -16.13 -5.25
CA GLU A 140 0.02 -16.34 -6.44
C GLU A 140 -1.24 -15.46 -6.35
N GLU A 141 -1.89 -15.41 -5.20
CA GLU A 141 -3.05 -14.55 -4.98
C GLU A 141 -2.71 -13.06 -5.23
N PHE A 142 -1.57 -12.60 -4.71
CA PHE A 142 -1.13 -11.24 -4.94
C PHE A 142 -0.75 -10.99 -6.41
N TYR A 143 -0.12 -11.96 -7.08
CA TYR A 143 0.19 -11.87 -8.52
C TYR A 143 -1.07 -11.65 -9.35
N ILE A 144 -2.14 -12.41 -9.10
CA ILE A 144 -3.42 -12.23 -9.79
C ILE A 144 -3.94 -10.80 -9.55
N HIS A 145 -3.93 -10.33 -8.30
CA HIS A 145 -4.43 -8.99 -7.97
C HIS A 145 -3.61 -7.86 -8.58
N SER A 146 -2.28 -7.96 -8.57
CA SER A 146 -1.38 -6.93 -9.09
C SER A 146 -1.40 -6.84 -10.61
N HIS A 147 -1.83 -7.89 -11.30
CA HIS A 147 -1.97 -7.92 -12.76
C HIS A 147 -3.43 -7.80 -13.24
N SER A 148 -4.36 -7.52 -12.33
CA SER A 148 -5.79 -7.37 -12.65
C SER A 148 -6.27 -5.94 -12.50
N VAL A 149 -7.14 -5.51 -13.42
CA VAL A 149 -7.79 -4.19 -13.42
C VAL A 149 -9.30 -4.37 -13.35
N ILE A 150 -9.97 -3.60 -12.49
CA ILE A 150 -11.43 -3.60 -12.36
C ILE A 150 -12.02 -2.78 -13.50
N LYS A 151 -12.81 -3.42 -14.36
CA LYS A 151 -13.56 -2.75 -15.43
C LYS A 151 -14.90 -2.22 -14.91
N GLY A 152 -15.37 -1.14 -15.51
CA GLY A 152 -16.72 -0.60 -15.35
C GLY A 152 -17.61 -1.05 -16.48
#